data_AF-A0A9J6Q9X0-F1
#
_entry.id   AF-A0A9J6Q9X0-F1
#
_cell.length_a   1.000
_cell.length_b   1.000
_cell.length_c   1.000
_cell.angle_alpha   90.00
_cell.angle_beta   90.00
_cell.angle_gamma   90.00
#
_symmetry.space_group_name_H-M   'P 1'
#
loop_
_entity.id
_entity.type
_entity.pdbx_description
1 polymer ?
#
loop_
_entity_poly.entity_id
_entity_poly.type
_entity_poly.pdbx_seq_one_letter_code
_entity_poly.pdbx_strand_id
1 'polypeptide(L)' 'MTSRQRGKLVDEILHYRDGQLLILLPLTLMKHSIDEYPAPYLMIQNYVSTHPENLCLRMTISE' A
#
# COMPACT_ATOMS: atom_id res chain seq x y z
N MET A 1 -15.45 2.48 -2.61
CA MET A 1 -14.75 3.17 -1.51
C MET A 1 -15.55 4.40 -1.13
N THR A 2 -15.71 4.69 0.17
CA THR A 2 -16.34 5.94 0.63
C THR A 2 -15.37 7.12 0.55
N SER A 3 -15.88 8.36 0.39
CA SER A 3 -15.03 9.57 0.36
C SER A 3 -14.14 9.73 1.60
N ARG A 4 -14.60 9.23 2.75
CA ARG A 4 -13.83 9.23 4.00
C ARG A 4 -12.62 8.29 3.97
N GLN A 5 -12.77 7.07 3.44
CA GLN A 5 -11.65 6.12 3.28
C GLN A 5 -10.60 6.67 2.32
N ARG A 6 -11.05 7.33 1.24
CA ARG A 6 -10.14 7.99 0.28
C ARG A 6 -9.37 9.15 0.92
N GLY A 7 -10.02 9.97 1.74
CA GLY A 7 -9.36 11.06 2.47
C GLY A 7 -8.28 10.56 3.41
N LYS A 8 -8.55 9.49 4.19
CA LYS A 8 -7.54 8.87 5.05
C LYS A 8 -6.35 8.31 4.28
N LEU A 9 -6.59 7.65 3.15
CA LEU A 9 -5.51 7.13 2.31
C LEU A 9 -4.59 8.24 1.81
N VAL A 10 -5.16 9.35 1.35
CA VAL A 10 -4.38 10.51 0.89
C VAL A 10 -3.53 11.08 2.03
N ASP A 11 -4.12 11.22 3.21
CA ASP A 11 -3.43 11.72 4.41
C ASP A 11 -2.24 10.82 4.81
N GLU A 12 -2.41 9.50 4.80
CA GLU A 12 -1.32 8.56 5.07
C GLU A 12 -0.21 8.59 4.00
N ILE A 13 -0.57 8.78 2.73
CA ILE A 13 0.42 8.94 1.64
C ILE A 13 1.24 10.22 1.84
N LEU A 14 0.60 11.30 2.28
CA LEU A 14 1.28 12.57 2.58
C LEU A 14 2.22 12.43 3.79
N HIS A 15 1.76 11.76 4.85
CA HIS A 15 2.60 11.45 6.01
C HIS A 15 3.78 10.53 5.65
N TYR A 16 3.59 9.54 4.78
CA TYR A 16 4.69 8.74 4.23
C TYR A 16 5.69 9.61 3.45
N ARG A 17 5.20 10.51 2.59
CA ARG A 17 6.05 11.43 1.83
C ARG A 17 6.89 12.36 2.72
N ASP A 18 6.36 12.72 3.88
CA ASP A 18 7.07 13.51 4.89
C ASP A 18 8.06 12.67 5.74
N GLY A 19 8.09 11.34 5.53
CA GLY A 19 8.95 10.42 6.28
C GLY A 19 8.42 10.05 7.67
N GLN A 20 7.18 10.39 7.97
CA GLN A 20 6.56 10.15 9.28
C GLN A 20 6.01 8.73 9.44
N LEU A 21 5.73 8.06 8.31
CA LEU A 21 5.16 6.72 8.27
C LEU A 21 6.01 5.81 7.39
N LEU A 22 5.92 4.51 7.64
CA LEU A 22 6.54 3.49 6.80
C LEU A 22 5.74 3.32 5.50
N ILE A 23 6.42 3.06 4.38
CA ILE A 23 5.79 2.78 3.08
C ILE A 23 4.77 1.64 3.14
N LEU A 24 4.95 0.71 4.09
CA LEU A 24 4.06 -0.42 4.28
C LEU A 24 2.62 0.00 4.65
N LEU A 25 2.45 1.11 5.39
CA LEU A 25 1.14 1.55 5.85
C LEU A 25 0.19 1.98 4.70
N PRO A 26 0.55 2.97 3.85
CA PRO A 26 -0.32 3.37 2.73
C PRO A 26 -0.51 2.23 1.73
N LEU A 27 0.48 1.36 1.53
CA LEU A 27 0.36 0.20 0.65
C LEU A 27 -0.63 -0.85 1.18
N THR A 28 -0.69 -1.05 2.49
CA THR A 28 -1.69 -1.94 3.12
C THR A 28 -3.10 -1.41 2.89
N LEU A 29 -3.32 -0.10 3.05
CA LEU A 29 -4.61 0.52 2.76
C LEU A 29 -4.97 0.46 1.27
N MET A 30 -4.02 0.68 0.36
CA MET A 30 -4.24 0.54 -1.08
C MET A 30 -4.64 -0.90 -1.44
N LYS A 31 -3.96 -1.89 -0.89
CA LYS A 31 -4.26 -3.30 -1.15
C LYS A 31 -5.67 -3.66 -0.70
N HIS A 32 -6.04 -3.30 0.53
CA HIS A 32 -7.39 -3.51 1.03
C HIS A 32 -8.45 -2.83 0.15
N SER A 33 -8.16 -1.63 -0.36
CA SER A 33 -9.06 -0.88 -1.25
C SER A 33 -9.26 -1.55 -2.61
N ILE A 34 -8.24 -2.23 -3.13
CA ILE A 34 -8.28 -2.97 -4.39
C ILE A 34 -9.02 -4.29 -4.22
N ASP A 35 -8.83 -4.97 -3.08
CA ASP A 35 -9.62 -6.17 -2.74
C ASP A 35 -11.11 -5.83 -2.62
N GLU A 36 -11.45 -4.68 -2.04
CA GLU A 36 -12.85 -4.23 -1.91
C GLU A 36 -13.44 -3.74 -3.24
N TYR A 37 -12.63 -3.16 -4.14
CA TYR A 37 -13.06 -2.67 -5.46
C TYR A 37 -12.04 -3.04 -6.55
N PRO A 38 -12.09 -4.29 -7.05
CA PRO A 38 -11.12 -4.77 -8.03
C PRO A 38 -11.32 -4.05 -9.38
N ALA A 39 -10.37 -3.21 -9.75
CA ALA A 39 -10.34 -2.58 -11.07
C ALA A 39 -9.36 -3.36 -11.98
N PRO A 40 -9.72 -3.66 -13.25
CA PRO A 40 -8.89 -4.45 -14.15
C PRO A 40 -7.46 -3.91 -14.32
N TYR A 41 -7.31 -2.58 -14.34
CA TYR A 41 -6.01 -1.93 -14.46
C TYR A 41 -5.15 -2.01 -13.20
N LEU A 42 -5.74 -2.22 -12.02
CA LEU A 42 -5.05 -2.35 -10.73
C LEU A 42 -4.55 -3.77 -10.50
N MET A 43 -5.25 -4.77 -11.04
CA MET A 43 -4.86 -6.18 -10.93
C MET A 43 -3.52 -6.49 -11.61
N ILE A 44 -3.12 -5.66 -12.58
CA ILE A 44 -1.84 -5.79 -13.28
C ILE A 44 -0.72 -4.92 -12.67
N GLN A 45 -1.01 -4.15 -11.61
CA GLN A 45 -0.04 -3.24 -11.00
C GLN A 45 0.89 -3.97 -10.03
N ASN A 46 2.15 -4.12 -10.44
CA ASN A 46 3.18 -4.70 -9.58
C ASN A 46 3.53 -3.81 -8.37
N TYR A 47 3.17 -2.52 -8.41
CA TYR A 47 3.43 -1.57 -7.31
C TYR A 47 2.60 -1.84 -6.05
N VAL A 48 1.45 -2.50 -6.18
CA VAL A 48 0.54 -2.76 -5.03
C VAL A 48 0.79 -4.13 -4.40
N SER A 49 1.47 -5.01 -5.12
CA SER A 49 2.03 -6.23 -4.58
C SER A 49 3.45 -5.94 -4.11
N THR A 50 3.61 -5.54 -2.85
CA THR A 50 4.94 -5.34 -2.25
C THR A 50 5.67 -6.66 -2.13
N HIS A 51 6.35 -7.01 -3.20
CA HIS A 51 7.25 -8.12 -3.37
C HIS A 51 6.61 -9.49 -3.09
N PRO A 52 6.65 -10.44 -4.04
CA PRO A 52 6.17 -11.78 -3.77
C PRO A 52 6.94 -12.37 -2.58
N GLU A 53 6.24 -13.03 -1.68
CA GLU A 53 6.77 -13.63 -0.45
C GLU A 53 7.98 -14.54 -0.72
N ASN A 54 7.94 -15.22 -1.85
CA ASN A 54 9.00 -16.07 -2.39
C ASN A 54 10.30 -15.33 -2.77
N LEU A 55 10.32 -14.00 -2.86
CA LEU A 55 11.55 -13.23 -3.05
C LEU A 55 12.15 -12.71 -1.73
N CYS A 56 11.46 -12.87 -0.58
CA CYS A 56 11.94 -12.46 0.75
C CYS A 56 12.53 -11.03 0.82
N LEU A 57 12.04 -10.11 -0.02
CA LEU A 57 12.58 -8.75 -0.15
C LEU A 57 12.08 -7.80 0.95
N ARG A 58 11.41 -8.31 1.99
CA ARG A 58 11.27 -7.53 3.21
C ARG A 58 12.69 -7.34 3.73
N MET A 59 13.13 -6.11 3.94
CA MET A 59 14.32 -5.85 4.75
C MET A 59 14.05 -6.45 6.14
N THR A 60 14.38 -7.71 6.34
CA THR A 60 14.69 -8.24 7.66
C THR A 60 15.95 -7.50 8.04
N ILE A 61 15.80 -6.50 8.90
CA ILE A 61 16.91 -5.93 9.62
C ILE A 61 17.46 -7.12 10.43
N SER A 62 18.50 -7.77 9.93
CA SER A 62 19.23 -8.76 10.72
C SER A 62 19.91 -7.99 11.84
N GLU A 63 19.52 -8.30 13.08
CA GLU A 63 20.31 -7.98 14.28
C GLU A 63 21.67 -8.68 14.25
#